data_AF-A0A4R9JLK8-F1
#
_entry.id   AF-A0A4R9JLK8-F1
#
_cell.length_a   1.000
_cell.length_b   1.000
_cell.length_c   1.000
_cell.angle_alpha   90.00
_cell.angle_beta   90.00
_cell.angle_gamma   90.00
#
_symmetry.space_group_name_H-M   'P 1'
#
loop_
_entity.id
_entity.type
_entity.pdbx_description
1 polymer ?
#
loop_
_entity_poly.entity_id
_entity_poly.type
_entity_poly.pdbx_seq_one_letter_code
_entity_poly.pdbx_strand_id
1 'polypeptide(L)'
;MEFFLFLLFLFFFGFAVATITYYTKILFFSAKSNYRREELTEIRGDVFRIFLNVLESNGNIVFGSLTFVGSAFFVWLWPLLGSALGEKGPGIFEHIFHLPIFFLALFFSYPVIKEAYQGTSILGLTKPTLSGFALGNLSSGAVHYGLDRDLYFLFYLLLFFLQTPVLVFLWNNESIFGVSFEPTPTYESGEDWSSSDYGETSSDEEHTFGQTDDEENPFAEETETYGLGDDPFSDEFK
;
A
#
# COMPACT_ATOMS: atom_id res chain seq x y z
N MET A 1 15.61 -23.43 -18.28
CA MET A 1 16.07 -22.08 -18.69
C MET A 1 14.98 -21.05 -18.43
N GLU A 2 13.74 -21.32 -18.84
CA GLU A 2 12.55 -20.45 -18.67
C GLU A 2 12.31 -19.99 -17.22
N PHE A 3 12.40 -20.88 -16.24
CA PHE A 3 12.22 -20.50 -14.83
C PHE A 3 13.27 -19.49 -14.32
N PHE A 4 14.53 -19.64 -14.74
CA PHE A 4 15.59 -18.68 -14.37
C PHE A 4 15.34 -17.31 -15.02
N LEU A 5 14.94 -17.30 -16.29
CA LEU A 5 14.56 -16.07 -16.99
C LEU A 5 13.34 -15.42 -16.34
N PHE A 6 12.36 -16.21 -15.88
CA PHE A 6 11.21 -15.71 -15.14
C PHE A 6 11.64 -14.96 -13.87
N LEU A 7 12.51 -15.55 -13.06
CA LEU A 7 13.03 -14.88 -11.85
C LEU A 7 13.80 -13.60 -12.20
N LEU A 8 14.64 -13.64 -13.25
CA LEU A 8 15.37 -12.46 -13.71
C LEU A 8 14.41 -11.34 -14.12
N PHE A 9 13.39 -11.65 -14.90
CA PHE A 9 12.38 -10.67 -15.30
C PHE A 9 11.55 -10.19 -14.11
N LEU A 10 11.27 -11.03 -13.12
CA LEU A 10 10.56 -10.64 -11.90
C LEU A 10 11.30 -9.54 -11.14
N PHE A 11 12.61 -9.71 -10.96
CA PHE A 11 13.44 -8.65 -10.36
C PHE A 11 13.54 -7.43 -11.27
N PHE A 12 13.75 -7.62 -12.58
CA PHE A 12 13.84 -6.51 -13.53
C PHE A 12 12.59 -5.64 -13.53
N PHE A 13 11.39 -6.23 -13.68
CA PHE A 13 10.13 -5.51 -13.64
C PHE A 13 9.85 -4.95 -12.25
N GLY A 14 10.22 -5.66 -11.18
CA GLY A 14 10.14 -5.13 -9.82
C GLY A 14 10.92 -3.83 -9.63
N PHE A 15 12.18 -3.80 -10.09
CA PHE A 15 13.00 -2.60 -10.03
C PHE A 15 12.57 -1.51 -11.00
N ALA A 16 12.08 -1.89 -12.19
CA ALA A 16 11.54 -0.93 -13.16
C ALA A 16 10.30 -0.23 -12.59
N VAL A 17 9.35 -0.98 -12.03
CA VAL A 17 8.16 -0.42 -11.37
C VAL A 17 8.57 0.40 -10.14
N ALA A 18 9.53 -0.06 -9.32
CA ALA A 18 10.01 0.74 -8.17
C ALA A 18 10.60 2.09 -8.62
N THR A 19 11.32 2.10 -9.73
CA THR A 19 11.87 3.33 -10.32
C THR A 19 10.76 4.25 -10.82
N ILE A 20 9.76 3.71 -11.51
CA ILE A 20 8.59 4.50 -11.95
C ILE A 20 7.85 5.05 -10.73
N THR A 21 7.58 4.23 -9.72
CA THR A 21 6.94 4.61 -8.45
C THR A 21 7.67 5.77 -7.78
N TYR A 22 9.00 5.72 -7.73
CA TYR A 22 9.83 6.79 -7.18
C TYR A 22 9.63 8.12 -7.92
N TYR A 23 9.76 8.11 -9.25
CA TYR A 23 9.60 9.33 -10.03
C TYR A 23 8.16 9.83 -10.06
N THR A 24 7.16 8.95 -10.08
CA THR A 24 5.76 9.36 -9.97
C THR A 24 5.48 10.01 -8.62
N LYS A 25 6.07 9.48 -7.53
CA LYS A 25 5.96 10.11 -6.21
C LYS A 25 6.51 11.53 -6.21
N ILE A 26 7.68 11.74 -6.79
CA ILE A 26 8.30 13.06 -6.91
C ILE A 26 7.46 13.99 -7.80
N LEU A 27 7.04 13.53 -8.97
CA LEU A 27 6.40 14.39 -9.96
C LEU A 27 4.95 14.73 -9.61
N PHE A 28 4.21 13.82 -8.98
CA PHE A 28 2.76 13.96 -8.82
C PHE A 28 2.28 13.95 -7.37
N PHE A 29 2.84 13.11 -6.49
CA PHE A 29 2.32 12.97 -5.11
C PHE A 29 2.96 13.94 -4.12
N SER A 30 4.28 14.14 -4.20
CA SER A 30 5.00 15.03 -3.29
C SER A 30 4.99 16.49 -3.75
N ALA A 31 4.87 16.74 -5.07
CA ALA A 31 4.73 18.04 -5.72
C ALA A 31 5.51 19.21 -5.07
N LYS A 32 6.77 18.99 -4.66
CA LYS A 32 7.61 20.04 -4.08
C LYS A 32 8.00 21.05 -5.16
N SER A 33 8.12 22.31 -4.76
CA SER A 33 8.53 23.41 -5.65
C SER A 33 10.02 23.35 -6.03
N ASN A 34 10.86 22.76 -5.18
CA ASN A 34 12.29 22.56 -5.44
C ASN A 34 12.73 21.17 -4.97
N TYR A 35 13.38 20.43 -5.87
CA TYR A 35 14.02 19.15 -5.58
C TYR A 35 15.52 19.30 -5.58
N ARG A 36 16.20 18.62 -4.65
CA ARG A 36 17.66 18.58 -4.65
C ARG A 36 18.15 17.70 -5.81
N ARG A 37 19.32 18.02 -6.38
CA ARG A 37 19.90 17.24 -7.48
C ARG A 37 20.13 15.78 -7.08
N GLU A 38 20.49 15.55 -5.82
CA GLU A 38 20.71 14.20 -5.27
C GLU A 38 19.42 13.37 -5.30
N GLU A 39 18.25 13.95 -4.98
CA GLU A 39 16.93 13.29 -5.04
C GLU A 39 16.52 12.91 -6.48
N LEU A 40 17.14 13.51 -7.50
CA LEU A 40 16.86 13.19 -8.91
C LEU A 40 17.85 12.18 -9.50
N THR A 41 19.00 11.98 -8.86
CA THR A 41 20.12 11.22 -9.46
C THR A 41 20.56 10.03 -8.62
N GLU A 42 20.45 10.09 -7.30
CA GLU A 42 20.83 9.04 -6.37
C GLU A 42 19.63 8.19 -5.96
N ILE A 43 19.05 7.48 -6.94
CA ILE A 43 17.78 6.76 -6.74
C ILE A 43 17.95 5.34 -6.19
N ARG A 44 19.17 4.81 -6.14
CA ARG A 44 19.43 3.37 -5.90
C ARG A 44 18.89 2.90 -4.56
N GLY A 45 19.14 3.66 -3.49
CA GLY A 45 18.68 3.32 -2.14
C GLY A 45 17.16 3.36 -2.02
N ASP A 46 16.54 4.40 -2.57
CA ASP A 46 15.09 4.59 -2.50
C ASP A 46 14.33 3.55 -3.32
N VAL A 47 14.80 3.26 -4.54
CA VAL A 47 14.22 2.21 -5.40
C VAL A 47 14.31 0.84 -4.73
N PHE A 48 15.44 0.52 -4.10
CA PHE A 48 15.59 -0.74 -3.36
C PHE A 48 14.67 -0.78 -2.14
N ARG A 49 14.53 0.33 -1.40
CA ARG A 49 13.65 0.42 -0.24
C ARG A 49 12.17 0.29 -0.62
N ILE A 50 11.76 0.90 -1.72
CA ILE A 50 10.39 0.76 -2.27
C ILE A 50 10.12 -0.70 -2.59
N PHE A 51 11.04 -1.37 -3.27
CA PHE A 51 10.88 -2.79 -3.61
C PHE A 51 10.82 -3.66 -2.34
N LEU A 52 11.69 -3.43 -1.35
CA LEU A 52 11.64 -4.15 -0.08
C LEU A 52 10.36 -3.92 0.71
N ASN A 53 9.81 -2.70 0.69
CA ASN A 53 8.55 -2.39 1.36
C ASN A 53 7.38 -3.21 0.79
N VAL A 54 7.40 -3.55 -0.51
CA VAL A 54 6.40 -4.44 -1.12
C VAL A 54 6.49 -5.86 -0.56
N LEU A 55 7.71 -6.30 -0.22
CA LEU A 55 7.97 -7.61 0.39
C LEU A 55 7.67 -7.63 1.89
N GLU A 56 7.41 -6.47 2.49
CA GLU A 56 7.04 -6.35 3.89
C GLU A 56 5.52 -6.32 4.03
N SER A 57 5.00 -7.15 4.94
CA SER A 57 3.57 -7.19 5.26
C SER A 57 3.39 -7.18 6.76
N ASN A 58 2.66 -6.20 7.30
CA ASN A 58 2.41 -6.03 8.74
C ASN A 58 3.71 -6.08 9.59
N GLY A 59 4.82 -5.53 9.09
CA GLY A 59 6.11 -5.55 9.78
C GLY A 59 6.92 -6.86 9.63
N ASN A 60 6.44 -7.82 8.82
CA ASN A 60 7.14 -9.08 8.57
C ASN A 60 7.48 -9.26 7.09
N ILE A 61 8.78 -9.20 6.79
CA ILE A 61 9.31 -9.38 5.43
C ILE A 61 9.23 -10.83 4.93
N VAL A 62 9.24 -11.82 5.83
CA VAL A 62 9.22 -13.24 5.43
C VAL A 62 7.86 -13.61 4.88
N PHE A 63 6.78 -13.24 5.57
CA PHE A 63 5.42 -13.49 5.09
C PHE A 63 5.14 -12.74 3.79
N GLY A 64 5.47 -11.44 3.72
CA GLY A 64 5.27 -10.68 2.49
C GLY A 64 6.08 -11.22 1.31
N SER A 65 7.34 -11.61 1.52
CA SER A 65 8.18 -12.23 0.49
C SER A 65 7.63 -13.57 0.01
N LEU A 66 7.21 -14.43 0.94
CA LEU A 66 6.68 -15.76 0.60
C LEU A 66 5.35 -15.64 -0.17
N THR A 67 4.50 -14.71 0.24
CA THR A 67 3.25 -14.42 -0.47
C THR A 67 3.51 -13.82 -1.84
N PHE A 68 4.44 -12.86 -1.97
CA PHE A 68 4.82 -12.26 -3.24
C PHE A 68 5.38 -13.29 -4.22
N VAL A 69 6.36 -14.08 -3.78
CA VAL A 69 6.99 -15.11 -4.62
C VAL A 69 5.99 -16.23 -4.92
N GLY A 70 5.19 -16.65 -3.95
CA GLY A 70 4.18 -17.68 -4.13
C GLY A 70 3.10 -17.28 -5.13
N SER A 71 2.60 -16.05 -5.07
CA SER A 71 1.61 -15.54 -6.01
C SER A 71 2.20 -15.36 -7.41
N ALA A 72 3.43 -14.85 -7.53
CA ALA A 72 4.15 -14.75 -8.81
C ALA A 72 4.41 -16.12 -9.43
N PHE A 73 4.83 -17.10 -8.62
CA PHE A 73 5.06 -18.47 -9.06
C PHE A 73 3.78 -19.16 -9.52
N PHE A 74 2.67 -18.93 -8.82
CA PHE A 74 1.36 -19.44 -9.24
C PHE A 74 0.97 -18.92 -10.62
N VAL A 75 1.19 -17.63 -10.89
CA VAL A 75 0.94 -17.04 -12.21
C VAL A 75 1.88 -17.59 -13.28
N TRP A 76 3.13 -17.91 -12.93
CA TRP A 76 4.05 -18.56 -13.86
C TRP A 76 3.62 -19.97 -14.25
N LEU A 77 3.04 -20.74 -13.32
CA LEU A 77 2.50 -22.07 -13.61
C LEU A 77 1.27 -22.05 -14.52
N TRP A 78 0.51 -20.95 -14.53
CA TRP A 78 -0.76 -20.86 -15.23
C TRP A 78 -0.64 -21.03 -16.77
N PRO A 79 0.28 -20.36 -17.48
CA PRO A 79 0.56 -20.63 -18.89
C PRO A 79 0.98 -22.07 -19.21
N LEU A 80 1.70 -22.72 -18.29
CA LEU A 80 2.11 -24.11 -18.48
C LEU A 80 0.92 -25.07 -18.48
N LEU A 81 -0.14 -24.74 -17.74
CA LEU A 81 -1.39 -25.50 -17.77
C LEU A 81 -2.08 -25.40 -19.13
N GLY A 82 -2.10 -24.20 -19.74
CA GLY A 82 -2.61 -24.01 -21.10
C GLY A 82 -1.85 -24.86 -22.14
N SER A 83 -0.52 -24.91 -22.01
CA SER A 83 0.34 -25.77 -22.85
C SER A 83 0.06 -27.26 -22.64
N ALA A 84 -0.20 -27.69 -21.40
CA ALA A 84 -0.50 -29.09 -21.06
C ALA A 84 -1.89 -29.54 -21.54
N LEU A 85 -2.86 -28.63 -21.62
CA LEU A 85 -4.21 -28.88 -22.15
C LEU A 85 -4.23 -29.06 -23.68
N GLY A 86 -3.08 -29.01 -24.34
CA GLY A 86 -2.93 -29.40 -25.75
C GLY A 86 -3.14 -28.26 -26.74
N GLU A 87 -3.22 -27.01 -26.29
CA GLU A 87 -3.23 -25.84 -27.17
C GLU A 87 -1.83 -25.54 -27.71
N LYS A 88 -1.39 -26.36 -28.67
CA LYS A 88 -0.21 -26.07 -29.48
C LYS A 88 -0.64 -25.45 -30.80
N GLY A 89 -0.86 -24.14 -30.80
CA GLY A 89 -1.11 -23.38 -32.03
C GLY A 89 -1.38 -21.91 -31.74
N PRO A 90 -1.07 -20.99 -32.67
CA PRO A 90 -1.26 -19.55 -32.51
C PRO A 90 -2.74 -19.18 -32.56
N GLY A 91 -3.45 -19.51 -31.49
CA GLY A 91 -4.88 -19.28 -31.31
C GLY A 91 -5.15 -18.26 -30.22
N ILE A 92 -6.30 -17.61 -30.30
CA ILE A 92 -6.77 -16.61 -29.31
C ILE A 92 -6.80 -17.20 -27.89
N PHE A 93 -6.99 -18.51 -27.76
CA PHE A 93 -7.06 -19.20 -26.47
C PHE A 93 -5.72 -19.31 -25.74
N GLU A 94 -4.58 -19.37 -26.46
CA GLU A 94 -3.25 -19.34 -25.84
C GLU A 94 -3.06 -18.04 -25.05
N HIS A 95 -3.58 -16.92 -25.56
CA HIS A 95 -3.47 -15.60 -24.93
C HIS A 95 -4.28 -15.45 -23.64
N ILE A 96 -5.34 -16.26 -23.45
CA ILE A 96 -6.13 -16.23 -22.22
C ILE A 96 -5.27 -16.62 -21.02
N PHE A 97 -4.34 -17.55 -21.22
CA PHE A 97 -3.41 -17.97 -20.16
C PHE A 97 -2.34 -16.93 -19.84
N HIS A 98 -2.18 -15.89 -20.66
CA HIS A 98 -1.27 -14.77 -20.39
C HIS A 98 -1.99 -13.49 -19.98
N LEU A 99 -3.32 -13.48 -19.95
CA LEU A 99 -4.07 -12.36 -19.39
C LEU A 99 -3.83 -12.25 -17.87
N PRO A 100 -3.80 -11.03 -17.31
CA PRO A 100 -3.58 -10.80 -15.89
C PRO A 100 -4.84 -11.11 -15.06
N ILE A 101 -5.49 -12.26 -15.30
CA ILE A 101 -6.80 -12.62 -14.73
C ILE A 101 -6.76 -12.61 -13.20
N PHE A 102 -5.71 -13.18 -12.59
CA PHE A 102 -5.58 -13.22 -11.13
C PHE A 102 -5.37 -11.83 -10.51
N PHE A 103 -4.60 -10.98 -11.18
CA PHE A 103 -4.42 -9.59 -10.78
C PHE A 103 -5.75 -8.83 -10.86
N LEU A 104 -6.46 -8.92 -11.99
CA LEU A 104 -7.74 -8.25 -12.19
C LEU A 104 -8.81 -8.77 -11.21
N ALA A 105 -8.88 -10.08 -11.02
CA ALA A 105 -9.82 -10.70 -10.09
C ALA A 105 -9.60 -10.19 -8.66
N LEU A 106 -8.35 -10.19 -8.18
CA LEU A 106 -8.05 -9.68 -6.84
C LEU A 106 -8.27 -8.16 -6.75
N PHE A 107 -7.85 -7.38 -7.75
CA PHE A 107 -8.01 -5.93 -7.77
C PHE A 107 -9.49 -5.51 -7.68
N PHE A 108 -10.36 -6.10 -8.50
CA PHE A 108 -11.78 -5.76 -8.51
C PHE A 108 -12.58 -6.36 -7.35
N SER A 109 -12.15 -7.51 -6.81
CA SER A 109 -12.80 -8.10 -5.63
C SER A 109 -12.33 -7.50 -4.31
N TYR A 110 -11.20 -6.78 -4.30
CA TYR A 110 -10.61 -6.25 -3.08
C TYR A 110 -11.55 -5.39 -2.23
N PRO A 111 -12.37 -4.47 -2.78
CA PRO A 111 -13.31 -3.69 -1.96
C PRO A 111 -14.25 -4.58 -1.12
N VAL A 112 -14.77 -5.65 -1.74
CA VAL A 112 -15.66 -6.63 -1.09
C VAL A 112 -14.90 -7.43 -0.03
N ILE A 113 -13.67 -7.86 -0.33
CA ILE A 113 -12.81 -8.58 0.63
C ILE A 113 -12.45 -7.68 1.81
N LYS A 114 -12.14 -6.41 1.55
CA LYS A 114 -11.79 -5.42 2.57
C LYS A 114 -12.95 -5.22 3.54
N GLU A 115 -14.18 -5.10 3.06
CA GLU A 115 -15.38 -4.98 3.88
C GLU A 115 -15.66 -6.26 4.69
N ALA A 116 -15.51 -7.44 4.09
CA ALA A 116 -15.78 -8.70 4.76
C ALA A 116 -14.76 -9.06 5.86
N TYR A 117 -13.52 -8.58 5.74
CA TYR A 117 -12.40 -8.96 6.60
C TYR A 117 -11.75 -7.78 7.32
N GLN A 118 -12.53 -6.71 7.59
CA GLN A 118 -12.05 -5.55 8.35
C GLN A 118 -11.41 -5.97 9.67
N GLY A 119 -10.26 -5.39 10.00
CA GLY A 119 -9.52 -5.68 11.23
C GLY A 119 -8.71 -6.98 11.23
N THR A 120 -8.73 -7.77 10.16
CA THR A 120 -7.95 -9.02 10.08
C THR A 120 -6.55 -8.79 9.48
N SER A 121 -5.57 -9.56 9.98
CA SER A 121 -4.19 -9.51 9.51
C SER A 121 -4.03 -9.90 8.02
N ILE A 122 -4.99 -10.63 7.45
CA ILE A 122 -4.95 -11.12 6.06
C ILE A 122 -4.93 -9.96 5.04
N LEU A 123 -5.52 -8.81 5.38
CA LEU A 123 -5.54 -7.63 4.50
C LEU A 123 -4.14 -7.03 4.30
N GLY A 124 -3.22 -7.23 5.25
CA GLY A 124 -1.83 -6.82 5.09
C GLY A 124 -1.10 -7.57 3.98
N LEU A 125 -1.59 -8.75 3.58
CA LEU A 125 -0.99 -9.56 2.51
C LEU A 125 -1.46 -9.15 1.12
N THR A 126 -2.41 -8.22 0.99
CA THR A 126 -2.93 -7.81 -0.31
C THR A 126 -1.87 -7.13 -1.17
N LYS A 127 -1.10 -6.20 -0.60
CA LYS A 127 -0.01 -5.50 -1.33
C LYS A 127 1.01 -6.47 -1.96
N PRO A 128 1.61 -7.42 -1.21
CA PRO A 128 2.52 -8.40 -1.80
C PRO A 128 1.81 -9.36 -2.76
N THR A 129 0.59 -9.81 -2.45
CA THR A 129 -0.15 -10.74 -3.32
C THR A 129 -0.44 -10.11 -4.68
N LEU A 130 -1.01 -8.91 -4.69
CA LEU A 130 -1.40 -8.17 -5.89
C LEU A 130 -0.17 -7.79 -6.73
N SER A 131 0.92 -7.39 -6.06
CA SER A 131 2.20 -7.11 -6.71
C SER A 131 2.80 -8.36 -7.35
N GLY A 132 2.76 -9.50 -6.67
CA GLY A 132 3.27 -10.76 -7.20
C GLY A 132 2.41 -11.29 -8.36
N PHE A 133 1.09 -11.12 -8.34
CA PHE A 133 0.25 -11.45 -9.49
C PHE A 133 0.56 -10.58 -10.70
N ALA A 134 0.73 -9.27 -10.51
CA ALA A 134 1.01 -8.37 -11.60
C ALA A 134 2.41 -8.58 -12.20
N LEU A 135 3.43 -8.54 -11.34
CA LEU A 135 4.82 -8.73 -11.77
C LEU A 135 5.07 -10.15 -12.27
N GLY A 136 4.42 -11.16 -11.68
CA GLY A 136 4.45 -12.53 -12.16
C GLY A 136 3.85 -12.67 -13.57
N ASN A 137 2.73 -11.99 -13.84
CA ASN A 137 2.12 -11.97 -15.17
C ASN A 137 3.05 -11.34 -16.21
N LEU A 138 3.60 -10.16 -15.90
CA LEU A 138 4.58 -9.51 -16.78
C LEU A 138 5.80 -10.41 -17.00
N SER A 139 6.39 -10.94 -15.94
CA SER A 139 7.61 -11.75 -16.05
C SER A 139 7.37 -13.03 -16.84
N SER A 140 6.27 -13.72 -16.60
CA SER A 140 5.87 -14.91 -17.35
C SER A 140 5.64 -14.58 -18.82
N GLY A 141 4.92 -13.50 -19.12
CA GLY A 141 4.72 -13.02 -20.49
C GLY A 141 6.04 -12.67 -21.20
N ALA A 142 7.02 -12.07 -20.50
CA ALA A 142 8.32 -11.78 -21.09
C ALA A 142 9.13 -13.04 -21.42
N VAL A 143 9.05 -14.10 -20.60
CA VAL A 143 9.69 -15.38 -20.92
C VAL A 143 9.09 -16.02 -22.16
N HIS A 144 7.75 -16.02 -22.26
CA HIS A 144 7.03 -16.72 -23.33
C HIS A 144 6.98 -15.93 -24.65
N TYR A 145 6.86 -14.59 -24.59
CA TYR A 145 6.73 -13.73 -25.79
C TYR A 145 8.00 -12.94 -26.14
N GLY A 146 8.93 -12.76 -25.21
CA GLY A 146 10.17 -12.02 -25.46
C GLY A 146 11.18 -12.76 -26.34
N LEU A 147 10.97 -14.06 -26.57
CA LEU A 147 11.87 -14.91 -27.36
C LEU A 147 11.34 -15.28 -28.74
N ASP A 148 10.04 -15.11 -29.01
CA ASP A 148 9.43 -15.60 -30.25
C ASP A 148 8.32 -14.64 -30.75
N ARG A 149 8.61 -13.97 -31.89
CA ARG A 149 7.70 -13.29 -32.86
C ARG A 149 7.36 -11.79 -32.74
N ASP A 150 7.33 -11.16 -33.91
CA ASP A 150 7.21 -9.72 -34.21
C ASP A 150 5.86 -9.02 -33.90
N LEU A 151 4.80 -9.73 -33.47
CA LEU A 151 3.46 -9.14 -33.28
C LEU A 151 2.98 -9.03 -31.82
N TYR A 152 3.75 -9.55 -30.85
CA TYR A 152 3.28 -9.71 -29.45
C TYR A 152 3.73 -8.59 -28.49
N PHE A 153 4.61 -7.70 -28.96
CA PHE A 153 5.08 -6.56 -28.16
C PHE A 153 3.94 -5.61 -27.77
N LEU A 154 3.00 -5.29 -28.67
CA LEU A 154 1.96 -4.31 -28.39
C LEU A 154 0.95 -4.79 -27.32
N PHE A 155 0.60 -6.08 -27.36
CA PHE A 155 -0.24 -6.69 -26.33
C PHE A 155 0.47 -6.68 -24.97
N TYR A 156 1.75 -7.05 -24.94
CA TYR A 156 2.53 -7.04 -23.72
C TYR A 156 2.74 -5.61 -23.16
N LEU A 157 2.97 -4.64 -24.04
CA LEU A 157 3.04 -3.21 -23.69
C LEU A 157 1.71 -2.72 -23.10
N LEU A 158 0.58 -3.14 -23.67
CA LEU A 158 -0.75 -2.84 -23.12
C LEU A 158 -0.89 -3.41 -21.69
N LEU A 159 -0.47 -4.66 -21.47
CA LEU A 159 -0.49 -5.28 -20.13
C LEU A 159 0.40 -4.51 -19.14
N PHE A 160 1.57 -4.06 -19.59
CA PHE A 160 2.46 -3.23 -18.80
C PHE A 160 1.80 -1.90 -18.40
N PHE A 161 1.19 -1.18 -19.35
CA PHE A 161 0.50 0.07 -19.07
C PHE A 161 -0.80 -0.08 -18.29
N LEU A 162 -1.44 -1.25 -18.34
CA LEU A 162 -2.62 -1.53 -17.52
C LEU A 162 -2.25 -1.78 -16.05
N GLN A 163 -1.19 -2.55 -15.80
CA GLN A 163 -0.83 -2.99 -14.46
C GLN A 163 0.05 -1.98 -13.72
N THR A 164 0.98 -1.32 -14.42
CA THR A 164 1.97 -0.42 -13.79
C THR A 164 1.34 0.74 -13.03
N PRO A 165 0.34 1.49 -13.56
CA PRO A 165 -0.28 2.58 -12.80
C PRO A 165 -0.91 2.10 -11.50
N VAL A 166 -1.60 0.96 -11.51
CA VAL A 166 -2.19 0.38 -10.29
C VAL A 166 -1.10 0.04 -9.27
N LEU A 167 0.00 -0.57 -9.71
CA LEU A 167 1.15 -0.85 -8.84
C LEU A 167 1.78 0.42 -8.28
N VAL A 168 1.91 1.48 -9.07
CA VAL A 168 2.49 2.75 -8.64
C VAL A 168 1.68 3.40 -7.53
N PHE A 169 0.34 3.42 -7.64
CA PHE A 169 -0.53 3.90 -6.57
C PHE A 169 -0.43 3.00 -5.34
N LEU A 170 -0.51 1.67 -5.54
CA LEU A 170 -0.42 0.67 -4.46
C LEU A 170 0.90 0.77 -3.69
N TRP A 171 2.03 1.01 -4.37
CA TRP A 171 3.36 1.03 -3.77
C TRP A 171 3.64 2.34 -3.03
N ASN A 172 2.97 3.42 -3.43
CA ASN A 172 2.97 4.70 -2.73
C ASN A 172 1.92 4.78 -1.61
N ASN A 173 1.15 3.72 -1.38
CA ASN A 173 0.02 3.69 -0.43
C ASN A 173 -1.07 4.74 -0.74
N GLU A 174 -1.20 5.12 -2.01
CA GLU A 174 -2.22 6.06 -2.48
C GLU A 174 -3.54 5.34 -2.77
N SER A 175 -4.66 6.04 -2.57
CA SER A 175 -5.98 5.47 -2.86
C SER A 175 -6.22 5.31 -4.36
N ILE A 176 -6.82 4.19 -4.75
CA ILE A 176 -7.20 3.90 -6.15
C ILE A 176 -8.71 3.92 -6.24
N PHE A 177 -9.27 4.83 -7.02
CA PHE A 177 -10.73 5.05 -7.10
C PHE A 177 -11.40 5.26 -5.73
N GLY A 178 -10.69 5.89 -4.77
CA GLY A 178 -11.18 6.12 -3.41
C GLY A 178 -11.03 4.93 -2.45
N VAL A 179 -10.47 3.81 -2.89
CA VAL A 179 -10.19 2.63 -2.05
C VAL A 179 -8.70 2.60 -1.68
N SER A 180 -8.40 2.64 -0.37
CA SER A 180 -7.04 2.39 0.14
C SER A 180 -6.81 0.89 0.34
N PHE A 181 -5.64 0.41 -0.11
CA PHE A 181 -5.23 -1.00 -0.06
C PHE A 181 -4.37 -1.35 1.17
N GLU A 182 -4.25 -0.41 2.11
CA GLU A 182 -3.57 -0.63 3.38
C GLU A 182 -4.58 -0.99 4.48
N PRO A 183 -4.24 -1.91 5.40
CA PRO A 183 -5.04 -2.09 6.61
C PRO A 183 -5.14 -0.75 7.33
N THR A 184 -6.36 -0.26 7.53
CA THR A 184 -6.59 0.87 8.42
C THR A 184 -6.09 0.46 9.80
N PRO A 185 -5.14 1.20 10.41
CA PRO A 185 -4.77 0.92 11.78
C PRO A 185 -6.03 1.01 12.63
N THR A 186 -6.38 -0.08 13.29
CA THR A 186 -7.35 -0.06 14.37
C THR A 186 -6.71 0.72 15.50
N TYR A 187 -6.77 2.05 15.44
CA TYR A 187 -6.72 2.80 16.69
C TYR A 187 -7.93 2.32 17.47
N GLU A 188 -7.71 1.79 18.67
CA GLU A 188 -8.77 1.57 19.65
C GLU A 188 -9.43 2.92 19.92
N SER A 189 -10.37 3.29 19.06
CA SER A 189 -11.31 4.36 19.31
C SER A 189 -12.26 3.84 20.37
N GLY A 190 -11.86 3.98 21.64
CA GLY A 190 -12.70 3.67 22.79
C GLY A 190 -12.12 2.71 23.81
N GLU A 191 -10.86 2.84 24.24
CA GLU A 191 -10.59 2.67 25.68
C GLU A 191 -11.07 3.95 26.37
N ASP A 192 -12.38 4.02 26.53
CA ASP A 192 -13.06 4.99 27.37
C ASP A 192 -12.67 4.61 28.81
N TRP A 193 -11.73 5.35 29.41
CA TRP A 193 -11.33 5.25 30.82
C TRP A 193 -12.45 5.77 31.75
N SER A 194 -13.67 5.27 31.54
CA SER A 194 -14.90 5.65 32.21
C SER A 194 -15.85 4.44 32.22
N SER A 195 -15.48 3.38 32.94
CA SER A 195 -16.44 2.56 33.71
C SER A 195 -15.69 1.47 34.45
N SER A 196 -15.04 1.86 35.54
CA SER A 196 -14.80 0.93 36.64
C SER A 196 -16.14 0.62 37.32
N ASP A 197 -16.66 -0.55 36.97
CA ASP A 197 -17.04 -1.62 37.90
C ASP A 197 -18.45 -1.61 38.54
N TYR A 198 -18.88 -2.84 38.84
CA TYR A 198 -20.01 -3.32 39.62
C TYR A 198 -21.34 -3.64 38.91
N GLY A 199 -21.63 -4.94 38.89
CA GLY A 199 -22.94 -5.50 38.62
C GLY A 199 -23.88 -5.50 39.83
N GLU A 200 -25.00 -6.20 39.62
CA GLU A 200 -26.07 -6.57 40.55
C GLU A 200 -27.15 -5.51 40.89
N THR A 201 -28.32 -5.74 40.30
CA THR A 201 -29.65 -5.89 40.93
C THR A 201 -30.15 -4.95 42.04
N SER A 202 -31.40 -4.50 41.80
CA SER A 202 -32.54 -4.30 42.73
C SER A 202 -32.76 -2.97 43.48
N SER A 203 -33.98 -2.45 43.27
CA SER A 203 -34.94 -1.79 44.20
C SER A 203 -34.62 -0.43 44.88
N ASP A 204 -35.52 0.53 44.57
CA ASP A 204 -36.28 1.43 45.46
C ASP A 204 -35.60 2.49 46.37
N GLU A 205 -36.34 3.62 46.47
CA GLU A 205 -36.39 4.67 47.51
C GLU A 205 -35.44 5.90 47.50
N GLU A 206 -36.03 7.05 47.09
CA GLU A 206 -36.30 8.26 47.90
C GLU A 206 -35.24 8.79 48.90
N HIS A 207 -34.70 10.01 48.69
CA HIS A 207 -34.68 11.14 49.66
C HIS A 207 -33.91 12.39 49.16
N THR A 208 -33.91 13.45 49.97
CA THR A 208 -34.08 14.87 49.66
C THR A 208 -32.89 15.73 50.13
N PHE A 209 -32.65 16.88 49.46
CA PHE A 209 -32.07 18.17 49.94
C PHE A 209 -30.61 18.28 50.48
N GLY A 210 -29.87 19.31 50.00
CA GLY A 210 -29.11 20.23 50.87
C GLY A 210 -27.59 20.43 50.66
N GLN A 211 -27.22 21.51 49.93
CA GLN A 211 -26.24 22.58 50.26
C GLN A 211 -24.74 22.32 50.62
N THR A 212 -23.87 23.03 49.87
CA THR A 212 -22.53 23.65 50.15
C THR A 212 -21.32 22.80 50.60
N ASP A 213 -20.18 22.92 49.90
CA ASP A 213 -19.11 23.89 50.25
C ASP A 213 -18.03 23.97 49.15
N ASP A 214 -17.55 25.19 48.93
CA ASP A 214 -16.35 25.54 48.18
C ASP A 214 -15.11 24.98 48.87
N GLU A 215 -14.16 24.38 48.12
CA GLU A 215 -12.71 24.55 48.35
C GLU A 215 -11.88 23.83 47.26
N GLU A 216 -10.97 24.62 46.67
CA GLU A 216 -9.67 24.22 46.08
C GLU A 216 -9.64 23.44 44.76
N ASN A 217 -9.71 24.18 43.63
CA ASN A 217 -9.17 23.74 42.34
C ASN A 217 -7.86 24.50 42.03
N PRO A 218 -6.67 23.90 42.20
CA PRO A 218 -5.38 24.60 42.24
C PRO A 218 -4.77 24.94 40.87
N PHE A 219 -5.55 24.91 39.77
CA PHE A 219 -5.04 25.18 38.42
C PHE A 219 -5.95 26.07 37.56
N ALA A 220 -6.82 26.87 38.18
CA ALA A 220 -7.59 27.88 37.47
C ALA A 220 -6.74 29.13 37.18
N GLU A 221 -6.38 29.28 35.89
CA GLU A 221 -6.00 30.48 35.14
C GLU A 221 -5.44 31.70 35.90
N GLU A 222 -4.11 31.89 35.82
CA GLU A 222 -3.49 33.21 35.97
C GLU A 222 -3.17 33.78 34.58
N THR A 223 -3.89 34.85 34.24
CA THR A 223 -3.66 35.72 33.08
C THR A 223 -2.75 36.86 33.49
N GLU A 224 -1.44 36.69 33.43
CA GLU A 224 -0.50 37.79 33.69
C GLU A 224 -0.03 38.47 32.39
N THR A 225 -0.49 39.72 32.25
CA THR A 225 0.02 40.76 31.36
C THR A 225 0.84 41.74 32.22
N TYR A 226 1.83 42.43 31.62
CA TYR A 226 2.82 43.39 32.17
C TYR A 226 4.18 42.76 32.56
N GLY A 227 5.37 43.26 32.20
CA GLY A 227 5.78 44.45 31.47
C GLY A 227 7.22 44.85 31.85
N LEU A 228 7.98 45.35 30.87
CA LEU A 228 9.20 46.19 30.93
C LEU A 228 10.58 45.53 31.08
N GLY A 229 11.36 45.66 29.99
CA GLY A 229 12.80 45.50 29.91
C GLY A 229 13.34 46.00 28.57
N ASP A 230 13.32 47.33 28.40
CA ASP A 230 14.12 48.20 27.52
C ASP A 230 14.56 47.73 26.11
N ASP A 231 14.04 48.47 25.13
CA ASP A 231 14.39 48.54 23.71
C ASP A 231 15.68 49.37 23.47
N PRO A 232 16.45 49.09 22.39
CA PRO A 232 17.21 50.17 21.78
C PRO A 232 17.18 50.28 20.24
N PHE A 233 16.28 49.61 19.51
CA PHE A 233 16.22 49.75 18.04
C PHE A 233 14.81 49.78 17.43
N SER A 234 13.88 50.50 18.04
CA SER A 234 12.70 51.00 17.33
C SER A 234 13.01 52.31 16.59
N ASP A 235 12.55 52.38 15.35
CA ASP A 235 12.28 53.61 14.59
C ASP A 235 13.46 54.42 14.04
N GLU A 236 14.18 53.85 13.07
CA GLU A 236 14.89 54.67 12.08
C GLU A 236 14.82 54.05 10.69
N PHE A 237 13.63 54.04 10.06
CA PHE A 237 13.43 54.26 8.61
C PHE A 237 11.93 54.57 8.38
N LYS A 238 11.63 55.87 8.38
CA LYS A 238 10.37 56.45 7.86
C LYS A 238 10.27 56.29 6.36
#